data_AF-A0A535VSP5-F1
#
_entry.id   AF-A0A535VSP5-F1
#
_cell.length_a   1.000
_cell.length_b   1.000
_cell.length_c   1.000
_cell.angle_alpha   90.00
_cell.angle_beta   90.00
_cell.angle_gamma   90.00
#
_symmetry.space_group_name_H-M   'P 1'
#
loop_
_entity.id
_entity.type
_entity.pdbx_description
1 polymer ?
#
loop_
_entity_poly.entity_id
_entity_poly.type
_entity_poly.pdbx_seq_one_letter_code
_entity_poly.pdbx_strand_id
1 'polypeptide(L)'
;MPVISTSIHISNPFGLAGFVVLWIILFECAHVLVTLLRNGPLIGWAVSPLGVTVMYLYEPSTLYIWLNVLFPAFVSSLVLYVGLFTSLAPVAIPHQPLITVLVISLGVLLSSSIDFFNALRDLRHPLWGEARILRSIQYLRASWSAIHFTPFGLTYLRDRFGSSPTDLLQAL
;
A
#
# COMPACT_ATOMS: atom_id res chain seq x y z
N MET A 1 25.62 -33.51 -17.83
CA MET A 1 25.42 -32.65 -19.01
C MET A 1 25.22 -31.23 -18.53
N PRO A 2 25.83 -30.23 -19.17
CA PRO A 2 26.23 -29.00 -18.50
C PRO A 2 25.00 -28.24 -18.01
N VAL A 3 24.98 -27.97 -16.72
CA VAL A 3 24.12 -26.95 -16.12
C VAL A 3 24.58 -25.65 -16.76
N ILE A 4 23.88 -25.23 -17.81
CA ILE A 4 24.06 -23.92 -18.40
C ILE A 4 23.79 -22.95 -17.25
N SER A 5 24.86 -22.36 -16.75
CA SER A 5 24.84 -21.22 -15.86
C SER A 5 24.13 -20.09 -16.60
N THR A 6 22.80 -20.09 -16.56
CA THR A 6 21.99 -18.97 -17.01
C THR A 6 22.09 -17.90 -15.94
N SER A 7 23.19 -17.16 -15.99
CA SER A 7 23.48 -16.07 -15.08
C SER A 7 22.45 -14.96 -15.24
N ILE A 8 21.90 -14.52 -14.12
CA ILE A 8 21.05 -13.34 -14.05
C ILE A 8 21.96 -12.14 -14.34
N HIS A 9 21.69 -11.44 -15.45
CA HIS A 9 22.47 -10.26 -15.85
C HIS A 9 21.58 -9.03 -15.88
N ILE A 10 22.02 -7.98 -15.20
CA ILE A 10 21.43 -6.65 -15.31
C ILE A 10 21.92 -6.05 -16.61
N SER A 11 21.02 -5.90 -17.59
CA SER A 11 21.38 -5.34 -18.90
C SER A 11 21.37 -3.81 -18.87
N ASN A 12 20.48 -3.21 -18.07
CA ASN A 12 20.35 -1.77 -17.93
C ASN A 12 20.03 -1.36 -16.48
N PRO A 13 21.01 -0.88 -15.69
CA PRO A 13 20.79 -0.51 -14.30
C PRO A 13 19.87 0.72 -14.16
N PHE A 14 19.91 1.68 -15.10
CA PHE A 14 19.00 2.82 -15.10
C PHE A 14 17.56 2.39 -15.44
N GLY A 15 17.41 1.45 -16.38
CA GLY A 15 16.13 0.82 -16.68
C GLY A 15 15.56 0.06 -15.49
N LEU A 16 16.41 -0.66 -14.74
CA LEU A 16 16.01 -1.34 -13.51
C LEU A 16 15.56 -0.36 -12.43
N ALA A 17 16.30 0.73 -12.21
CA ALA A 17 15.91 1.77 -11.26
C ALA A 17 14.57 2.41 -11.64
N GLY A 18 14.40 2.78 -12.93
CA GLY A 18 13.15 3.31 -13.45
C GLY A 18 11.98 2.32 -13.30
N PHE A 19 12.22 1.03 -13.53
CA PHE A 19 11.24 -0.02 -13.32
C PHE A 19 10.80 -0.13 -11.85
N VAL A 20 11.74 -0.14 -10.90
CA VAL A 20 11.43 -0.21 -9.47
C VAL A 20 10.62 1.01 -9.02
N VAL A 21 11.01 2.22 -9.46
CA VAL A 21 10.26 3.44 -9.16
C VAL A 21 8.84 3.37 -9.73
N LEU A 22 8.68 2.95 -10.99
CA LEU A 22 7.38 2.80 -11.62
C LEU A 22 6.52 1.75 -10.91
N TRP A 23 7.13 0.64 -10.49
CA TRP A 23 6.45 -0.41 -9.74
C TRP A 23 5.89 0.11 -8.42
N ILE A 24 6.67 0.85 -7.65
CA ILE A 24 6.23 1.48 -6.40
C ILE A 24 5.11 2.47 -6.67
N ILE A 25 5.25 3.35 -7.69
CA ILE A 25 4.24 4.35 -8.02
C ILE A 25 2.91 3.68 -8.40
N LEU A 26 2.93 2.67 -9.27
CA LEU A 26 1.71 1.97 -9.70
C LEU A 26 1.06 1.20 -8.56
N PHE A 27 1.86 0.62 -7.66
CA PHE A 27 1.36 -0.04 -6.45
C PHE A 27 0.62 0.95 -5.54
N GLU A 28 1.22 2.12 -5.25
CA GLU A 28 0.58 3.18 -4.47
C GLU A 28 -0.67 3.74 -5.17
N CYS A 29 -0.62 3.94 -6.48
CA CYS A 29 -1.79 4.37 -7.26
C CYS A 29 -2.94 3.36 -7.15
N ALA A 30 -2.65 2.06 -7.02
CA ALA A 30 -3.68 1.04 -6.84
C ALA A 30 -4.39 1.19 -5.48
N HIS A 31 -3.65 1.48 -4.41
CA HIS A 31 -4.23 1.79 -3.10
C HIS A 31 -5.09 3.07 -3.14
N VAL A 32 -4.57 4.13 -3.76
CA VAL A 32 -5.31 5.39 -3.94
C VAL A 32 -6.60 5.13 -4.71
N LEU A 33 -6.58 4.32 -5.77
CA LEU A 33 -7.78 3.99 -6.53
C LEU A 33 -8.82 3.24 -5.68
N VAL A 34 -8.40 2.23 -4.91
CA VAL A 34 -9.30 1.48 -4.02
C VAL A 34 -9.91 2.39 -2.94
N THR A 35 -9.13 3.32 -2.40
CA THR A 35 -9.63 4.27 -1.40
C THR A 35 -10.62 5.26 -2.01
N LEU A 36 -10.37 5.78 -3.21
CA LEU A 36 -11.31 6.67 -3.92
C LEU A 36 -12.66 6.01 -4.20
N LEU A 37 -12.69 4.70 -4.46
CA LEU A 37 -13.93 3.97 -4.70
C LEU A 37 -14.82 3.84 -3.44
N ARG A 38 -14.24 3.99 -2.23
CA ARG A 38 -14.90 3.71 -0.95
C ARG A 38 -16.05 4.67 -0.59
N ASN A 39 -16.21 5.81 -1.28
CA ASN A 39 -17.34 6.74 -1.15
C ASN A 39 -17.85 6.94 0.30
N GLY A 40 -16.93 7.29 1.22
CA GLY A 40 -17.25 7.49 2.64
C GLY A 40 -16.84 8.88 3.15
N PRO A 41 -17.39 9.33 4.30
CA PRO A 41 -16.97 10.57 4.94
C PRO A 41 -15.50 10.47 5.36
N LEU A 42 -14.69 11.23 4.65
CA LEU A 42 -13.24 11.31 4.80
C LEU A 42 -12.90 12.27 5.94
N ILE A 43 -12.22 11.78 6.97
CA ILE A 43 -11.72 12.60 8.09
C ILE A 43 -10.43 13.31 7.68
N GLY A 44 -9.55 12.58 6.98
CA GLY A 44 -8.27 13.11 6.57
C GLY A 44 -7.47 12.09 5.78
N TRP A 45 -6.36 12.55 5.24
CA TRP A 45 -5.39 11.73 4.53
C TRP A 45 -4.00 12.11 5.03
N ALA A 46 -3.07 11.19 4.92
CA ALA A 46 -1.70 11.41 5.32
C ALA A 46 -0.74 10.86 4.28
N VAL A 47 0.34 11.59 4.06
CA VAL A 47 1.43 11.18 3.17
C VAL A 47 2.60 10.75 4.02
N SER A 48 3.01 9.51 3.86
CA SER A 48 4.21 8.95 4.49
C SER A 48 5.23 8.54 3.42
N PRO A 49 6.50 8.33 3.77
CA PRO A 49 7.47 7.73 2.86
C PRO A 49 7.05 6.36 2.33
N LEU A 50 6.16 5.69 3.06
CA LEU A 50 5.62 4.36 2.76
C LEU A 50 4.30 4.41 1.98
N GLY A 51 3.83 5.59 1.56
CA GLY A 51 2.60 5.73 0.77
C GLY A 51 1.56 6.67 1.37
N VAL A 52 0.37 6.66 0.76
CA VAL A 52 -0.77 7.51 1.15
C VAL A 52 -1.76 6.71 1.99
N THR A 53 -2.04 7.17 3.20
CA THR A 53 -3.03 6.57 4.10
C THR A 53 -4.24 7.46 4.23
N VAL A 54 -5.43 6.86 4.13
CA VAL A 54 -6.70 7.60 4.15
C VAL A 54 -7.53 7.18 5.36
N MET A 55 -8.05 8.17 6.10
CA MET A 55 -8.82 7.97 7.34
C MET A 55 -10.31 8.20 7.10
N TYR A 56 -11.10 7.14 7.15
CA TYR A 56 -12.56 7.18 7.05
C TYR A 56 -13.23 6.97 8.41
N LEU A 57 -14.37 7.62 8.62
CA LEU A 57 -15.15 7.49 9.84
C LEU A 57 -15.80 6.10 10.00
N TYR A 58 -16.37 5.58 8.91
CA TYR A 58 -17.12 4.32 8.94
C TYR A 58 -16.24 3.09 8.67
N GLU A 59 -16.71 1.94 9.15
CA GLU A 59 -16.07 0.64 8.95
C GLU A 59 -15.95 0.31 7.43
N PRO A 60 -14.79 -0.15 6.95
CA PRO A 60 -14.70 -0.73 5.63
C PRO A 60 -15.44 -2.06 5.63
N SER A 61 -16.32 -2.26 4.66
CA SER A 61 -16.87 -3.58 4.41
C SER A 61 -15.74 -4.60 4.21
N THR A 62 -15.99 -5.86 4.55
CA THR A 62 -15.06 -6.97 4.30
C THR A 62 -14.58 -7.02 2.85
N LEU A 63 -15.45 -6.68 1.89
CA LEU A 63 -15.10 -6.54 0.48
C LEU A 63 -13.99 -5.49 0.29
N TYR A 64 -14.15 -4.29 0.85
CA TYR A 64 -13.14 -3.23 0.75
C TYR A 64 -11.82 -3.59 1.44
N ILE A 65 -11.87 -4.32 2.55
CA ILE A 65 -10.66 -4.83 3.21
C ILE A 65 -9.90 -5.76 2.26
N TRP A 66 -10.58 -6.69 1.61
CA TRP A 66 -9.96 -7.59 0.64
C TRP A 66 -9.50 -6.89 -0.63
N LEU A 67 -10.28 -5.95 -1.17
CA LEU A 67 -9.86 -5.16 -2.35
C LEU A 67 -8.57 -4.39 -2.08
N ASN A 68 -8.39 -3.86 -0.87
CA ASN A 68 -7.19 -3.12 -0.50
C ASN A 68 -5.92 -4.00 -0.44
N VAL A 69 -6.07 -5.33 -0.43
CA VAL A 69 -4.96 -6.29 -0.51
C VAL A 69 -4.83 -6.86 -1.92
N LEU A 70 -5.93 -7.37 -2.47
CA LEU A 70 -5.94 -8.13 -3.71
C LEU A 70 -5.68 -7.25 -4.94
N PHE A 71 -6.21 -6.04 -4.98
CA PHE A 71 -6.05 -5.18 -6.15
C PHE A 71 -4.61 -4.65 -6.29
N PRO A 72 -3.97 -4.09 -5.24
CA PRO A 72 -2.54 -3.73 -5.29
C PRO A 72 -1.63 -4.94 -5.56
N ALA A 73 -1.92 -6.10 -4.97
CA ALA A 73 -1.19 -7.34 -5.25
C ALA A 73 -1.30 -7.76 -6.73
N PHE A 74 -2.49 -7.64 -7.32
CA PHE A 74 -2.71 -7.92 -8.74
C PHE A 74 -1.94 -6.94 -9.64
N VAL A 75 -1.99 -5.64 -9.34
CA VAL A 75 -1.23 -4.62 -10.08
C VAL A 75 0.28 -4.87 -9.95
N SER A 76 0.76 -5.17 -8.75
CA SER A 76 2.16 -5.54 -8.48
C SER A 76 2.58 -6.76 -9.32
N SER A 77 1.77 -7.82 -9.32
CA SER A 77 2.01 -9.02 -10.14
C SER A 77 2.08 -8.71 -11.64
N LEU A 78 1.17 -7.87 -12.14
CA LEU A 78 1.13 -7.49 -13.55
C LEU A 78 2.37 -6.70 -13.94
N VAL A 79 2.76 -5.72 -13.13
CA VAL A 79 3.94 -4.88 -13.36
C VAL A 79 5.22 -5.71 -13.32
N LEU A 80 5.35 -6.62 -12.35
CA LEU A 80 6.48 -7.55 -12.27
C LEU A 80 6.56 -8.47 -13.50
N TYR A 81 5.43 -9.03 -13.93
CA TYR A 81 5.39 -9.88 -15.12
C TYR A 81 5.80 -9.10 -16.38
N VAL A 82 5.15 -7.97 -16.63
CA VAL A 82 5.42 -7.15 -17.82
C VAL A 82 6.85 -6.60 -17.79
N GLY A 83 7.31 -6.11 -16.65
CA GLY A 83 8.61 -5.45 -16.54
C GLY A 83 9.81 -6.37 -16.44
N LEU A 84 9.65 -7.66 -16.12
CA LEU A 84 10.77 -8.61 -16.00
C LEU A 84 10.75 -9.74 -17.04
N PHE A 85 9.60 -10.01 -17.67
CA PHE A 85 9.42 -11.14 -18.60
C PHE A 85 8.88 -10.73 -19.97
N THR A 86 9.01 -9.45 -20.36
CA THR A 86 8.71 -9.01 -21.72
C THR A 86 9.90 -8.28 -22.34
N SER A 87 9.75 -7.75 -23.56
CA SER A 87 10.77 -6.96 -24.23
C SER A 87 11.21 -5.70 -23.48
N LEU A 88 10.47 -5.29 -22.44
CA LEU A 88 10.79 -4.17 -21.56
C LEU A 88 11.80 -4.52 -20.45
N ALA A 89 12.20 -5.79 -20.34
CA ALA A 89 12.98 -6.30 -19.21
C ALA A 89 14.39 -5.68 -19.10
N PRO A 90 14.72 -4.99 -17.99
CA PRO A 90 16.06 -4.47 -17.72
C PRO A 90 17.03 -5.54 -17.19
N VAL A 91 16.55 -6.77 -16.99
CA VAL A 91 17.29 -7.92 -16.48
C VAL A 91 17.00 -9.12 -17.36
N ALA A 92 18.05 -9.84 -17.77
CA ALA A 92 17.91 -11.10 -18.48
C ALA A 92 17.63 -12.22 -17.46
N ILE A 93 16.34 -12.60 -17.35
CA ILE A 93 15.89 -13.72 -16.52
C ILE A 93 15.45 -14.87 -17.43
N PRO A 94 15.85 -16.13 -17.14
CA PRO A 94 15.37 -17.29 -17.89
C PRO A 94 13.85 -17.39 -17.82
N HIS A 95 13.20 -17.51 -18.99
CA HIS A 95 11.75 -17.67 -19.10
C HIS A 95 11.32 -19.11 -18.83
N GLN A 96 11.57 -19.56 -17.60
CA GLN A 96 11.06 -20.84 -17.10
C GLN A 96 9.82 -20.56 -16.24
N PRO A 97 8.72 -21.32 -16.41
CA PRO A 97 7.46 -21.03 -15.72
C PRO A 97 7.63 -21.04 -14.20
N LEU A 98 8.46 -21.94 -13.68
CA LEU A 98 8.75 -22.03 -12.24
C LEU A 98 9.49 -20.78 -11.72
N ILE A 99 10.48 -20.28 -12.46
CA ILE A 99 11.23 -19.07 -12.10
C ILE A 99 10.30 -17.85 -12.15
N THR A 100 9.46 -17.74 -13.19
CA THR A 100 8.48 -16.65 -13.31
C THR A 100 7.53 -16.61 -12.12
N VAL A 101 6.97 -17.76 -11.74
CA VAL A 101 6.08 -17.86 -10.57
C VAL A 101 6.81 -17.49 -9.28
N LEU A 102 8.04 -17.95 -9.08
CA LEU A 102 8.83 -17.60 -7.89
C LEU A 102 9.15 -16.11 -7.80
N VAL A 103 9.60 -15.48 -8.89
CA VAL A 103 9.95 -14.06 -8.91
C VAL A 103 8.73 -13.18 -8.64
N ILE A 104 7.61 -13.48 -9.30
CA ILE A 104 6.36 -12.72 -9.12
C ILE A 104 5.83 -12.91 -7.71
N SER A 105 5.74 -14.16 -7.23
CA SER A 105 5.24 -14.43 -5.88
C SER A 105 6.10 -13.77 -4.81
N LEU A 106 7.42 -13.78 -4.95
CA LEU A 106 8.32 -13.10 -4.02
C LEU A 106 8.12 -11.58 -4.04
N GLY A 107 8.00 -10.97 -5.22
CA GLY A 107 7.75 -9.53 -5.35
C GLY A 107 6.40 -9.10 -4.76
N VAL A 108 5.34 -9.89 -5.00
CA VAL A 108 4.01 -9.66 -4.42
C VAL A 108 4.01 -9.86 -2.90
N LEU A 109 4.71 -10.88 -2.39
CA LEU A 109 4.87 -11.10 -0.95
C LEU A 109 5.60 -9.93 -0.29
N LEU A 110 6.65 -9.40 -0.94
CA LEU A 110 7.37 -8.23 -0.45
C LEU A 110 6.48 -6.98 -0.43
N SER A 111 5.70 -6.73 -1.49
CA SER A 111 4.85 -5.53 -1.55
C SER A 111 3.62 -5.61 -0.65
N SER A 112 2.97 -6.78 -0.55
CA SER A 112 1.61 -6.89 0.01
C SER A 112 1.52 -7.66 1.33
N SER A 113 2.65 -8.09 1.92
CA SER A 113 2.66 -8.77 3.22
C SER A 113 2.08 -7.90 4.34
N ILE A 114 2.49 -6.64 4.41
CA ILE A 114 2.01 -5.68 5.41
C ILE A 114 0.49 -5.48 5.28
N ASP A 115 0.00 -5.31 4.05
CA ASP A 115 -1.43 -5.15 3.79
C ASP A 115 -2.23 -6.38 4.21
N PHE A 116 -1.71 -7.57 3.92
CA PHE A 116 -2.35 -8.82 4.32
C PHE A 116 -2.44 -8.95 5.85
N PHE A 117 -1.36 -8.65 6.57
CA PHE A 117 -1.37 -8.65 8.04
C PHE A 117 -2.34 -7.60 8.60
N ASN A 118 -2.37 -6.40 8.03
CA ASN A 118 -3.29 -5.34 8.42
C ASN A 118 -4.75 -5.73 8.18
N ALA A 119 -5.05 -6.33 7.03
CA ALA A 119 -6.37 -6.84 6.70
C ALA A 119 -6.80 -7.96 7.66
N LEU A 120 -5.90 -8.93 7.93
CA LEU A 120 -6.19 -10.02 8.87
C LEU A 120 -6.43 -9.49 10.29
N ARG A 121 -5.65 -8.49 10.73
CA ARG A 121 -5.85 -7.82 12.02
C ARG A 121 -7.18 -7.09 12.07
N ASP A 122 -7.54 -6.35 11.02
CA ASP A 122 -8.81 -5.62 10.94
C ASP A 122 -10.02 -6.57 10.90
N LEU A 123 -9.88 -7.77 10.33
CA LEU A 123 -10.91 -8.81 10.37
C LEU A 123 -11.04 -9.49 11.74
N ARG A 124 -9.92 -9.72 12.45
CA ARG A 124 -9.91 -10.38 13.77
C ARG A 124 -10.30 -9.45 14.92
N HIS A 125 -9.87 -8.20 14.84
CA HIS A 125 -10.07 -7.18 15.87
C HIS A 125 -10.63 -5.91 15.21
N PRO A 126 -11.91 -5.92 14.81
CA PRO A 126 -12.50 -4.78 14.13
C PRO A 126 -12.56 -3.59 15.09
N LEU A 127 -11.85 -2.52 14.73
CA LEU A 127 -11.92 -1.24 15.45
C LEU A 127 -12.91 -0.31 14.76
N TRP A 128 -13.76 0.31 15.58
CA TRP A 128 -14.88 1.14 15.13
C TRP A 128 -14.75 2.58 15.60
N GLY A 129 -15.31 3.50 14.81
CA GLY A 129 -15.42 4.92 15.13
C GLY A 129 -14.11 5.53 15.64
N GLU A 130 -14.16 6.13 16.83
CA GLU A 130 -13.04 6.83 17.47
C GLU A 130 -11.81 5.97 17.71
N ALA A 131 -11.98 4.72 18.14
CA ALA A 131 -10.85 3.84 18.44
C ALA A 131 -10.02 3.56 17.17
N ARG A 132 -10.67 3.47 16.01
CA ARG A 132 -9.98 3.33 14.73
C ARG A 132 -9.23 4.61 14.36
N ILE A 133 -9.85 5.76 14.56
CA ILE A 133 -9.27 7.07 14.25
C ILE A 133 -8.02 7.30 15.10
N LEU A 134 -8.10 7.06 16.41
CA LEU A 134 -6.96 7.18 17.32
C LEU A 134 -5.82 6.24 16.94
N ARG A 135 -6.11 4.97 16.64
CA ARG A 135 -5.09 4.02 16.14
C ARG A 135 -4.41 4.54 14.88
N SER A 136 -5.20 5.01 13.90
CA SER A 136 -4.64 5.53 12.64
C SER A 136 -3.77 6.76 12.89
N ILE A 137 -4.21 7.69 13.74
CA ILE A 137 -3.42 8.88 14.09
C ILE A 137 -2.10 8.49 14.80
N GLN A 138 -2.12 7.54 15.74
CA GLN A 138 -0.92 7.04 16.40
C GLN A 138 0.07 6.42 15.41
N TYR A 139 -0.41 5.59 14.48
CA TYR A 139 0.43 4.97 13.45
C TYR A 139 1.04 6.02 12.52
N LEU A 140 0.23 6.99 12.09
CA LEU A 140 0.66 8.08 11.21
C LEU A 140 1.75 8.93 11.86
N ARG A 141 1.58 9.26 13.15
CA ARG A 141 2.60 9.98 13.94
C ARG A 141 3.92 9.22 14.00
N ALA A 142 3.87 7.90 14.24
CA ALA A 142 5.07 7.06 14.26
C ALA A 142 5.76 6.98 12.89
N SER A 143 5.01 7.14 11.80
CA SER A 143 5.50 7.01 10.41
C SER A 143 6.05 8.30 9.78
N TRP A 144 6.27 9.36 10.57
CA TRP A 144 6.75 10.67 10.08
C TRP A 144 5.84 11.24 8.97
N SER A 145 4.56 10.92 9.02
CA SER A 145 3.62 11.30 7.96
C SER A 145 3.17 12.75 8.11
N ALA A 146 2.99 13.45 6.99
CA ALA A 146 2.26 14.70 6.95
C ALA A 146 0.75 14.41 6.95
N ILE A 147 0.06 14.78 8.03
CA ILE A 147 -1.37 14.51 8.21
C ILE A 147 -2.19 15.73 7.80
N HIS A 148 -3.16 15.53 6.91
CA HIS A 148 -4.07 16.55 6.42
C HIS A 148 -5.51 16.19 6.76
N PHE A 149 -6.18 17.04 7.54
CA PHE A 149 -7.59 16.87 7.89
C PHE A 149 -8.49 17.59 6.89
N THR A 150 -9.64 16.98 6.58
CA THR A 150 -10.70 17.64 5.80
C THR A 150 -11.52 18.57 6.69
N PRO A 151 -12.32 19.49 6.13
CA PRO A 151 -13.27 20.29 6.92
C PRO A 151 -14.22 19.45 7.77
N PHE A 152 -14.63 18.28 7.25
CA PHE A 152 -15.42 17.30 7.99
C PHE A 152 -14.62 16.69 9.15
N GLY A 153 -13.36 16.31 8.93
CA GLY A 153 -12.52 15.78 10.00
C GLY A 153 -12.25 16.80 11.11
N LEU A 154 -12.03 18.06 10.76
CA LEU A 154 -11.82 19.15 11.72
C LEU A 154 -13.03 19.35 12.64
N THR A 155 -14.23 19.40 12.06
CA THR A 155 -15.48 19.53 12.82
C THR A 155 -15.73 18.29 13.67
N TYR A 156 -15.57 17.09 13.11
CA TYR A 156 -15.71 15.83 13.83
C TYR A 156 -14.76 15.72 15.04
N LEU A 157 -13.48 16.07 14.87
CA LEU A 157 -12.50 16.01 15.96
C LEU A 157 -12.84 17.00 17.07
N ARG A 158 -13.25 18.22 16.71
CA ARG A 158 -13.65 19.24 17.68
C ARG A 158 -14.90 18.83 18.45
N ASP A 159 -15.90 18.31 17.77
CA ASP A 159 -17.18 17.92 18.39
C ASP A 159 -17.03 16.68 19.26
N ARG A 160 -16.15 15.73 18.86
CA ARG A 160 -16.05 14.44 19.54
C ARG A 160 -14.96 14.36 20.60
N PHE A 161 -13.81 14.98 20.36
CA PHE A 161 -12.67 14.96 21.27
C PHE A 161 -12.44 16.28 22.01
N GLY A 162 -13.21 17.34 21.67
CA GLY A 162 -13.07 18.66 22.30
C GLY A 162 -11.72 19.34 22.06
N SER A 163 -10.90 18.82 21.14
CA SER A 163 -9.52 19.24 20.92
C SER A 163 -9.29 19.64 19.46
N SER A 164 -8.36 20.57 19.25
CA SER A 164 -7.87 20.84 17.91
C SER A 164 -6.99 19.68 17.44
N PRO A 165 -6.86 19.44 16.12
CA PRO A 165 -6.00 18.36 15.62
C PRO A 165 -4.55 18.50 16.08
N THR A 166 -4.06 19.73 16.25
CA THR A 166 -2.73 20.01 16.78
C THR A 166 -2.59 19.59 18.24
N ASP A 167 -3.61 19.82 19.06
CA ASP A 167 -3.59 19.40 20.47
C ASP A 167 -3.65 17.87 20.58
N LEU A 168 -4.47 17.23 19.76
CA LEU A 168 -4.62 15.78 19.72
C LEU A 168 -3.31 15.10 19.27
N LEU A 169 -2.61 15.67 18.30
CA LEU A 169 -1.29 15.20 17.85
C LEU A 169 -0.17 15.43 18.88
N GLN A 170 -0.31 16.43 19.77
CA GLN A 170 0.63 16.67 20.86
C GLN A 170 0.39 15.75 22.07
N ALA A 171 -0.88 15.40 22.34
CA ALA A 171 -1.27 14.62 23.51
C ALA A 171 -1.07 13.10 23.37
N LEU A 172 -1.15 12.58 22.14
CA LEU A 172 -0.80 11.18 21.83
C LEU A 172 0.71 11.02 21.69
#